data_AF-A0A2G9YPM5-F1
#
_entry.id   AF-A0A2G9YPM5-F1
#
_cell.length_a   1.000
_cell.length_b   1.000
_cell.length_c   1.000
_cell.angle_alpha   90.00
_cell.angle_beta   90.00
_cell.angle_gamma   90.00
#
_symmetry.space_group_name_H-M   'P 1'
#
loop_
_entity.id
_entity.type
_entity.pdbx_description
1 polymer ?
#
loop_
_entity_poly.entity_id
_entity_poly.type
_entity_poly.pdbx_seq_one_letter_code
_entity_poly.pdbx_strand_id
1 'polypeptide(L)'
;MRITLKEAEKFHGHLGPYLVLGILAGELALKKLRCRKYFDLEIKVFGANKKPKSCLIDGLQLSTGATYGKGNIEKLNGPVIKVEFYNRTYRKKIILKFKQSLIEKLKRIKTHRDSELLAKRLYKTEYNELFNLTPNTYNS
;
A
#
# COMPACT_ATOMS: atom_id res chain seq x y z
N MET A 1 -3.13 0.64 16.34
CA MET A 1 -3.12 2.09 16.04
C MET A 1 -2.82 2.30 14.56
N ARG A 2 -3.65 3.10 13.88
CA ARG A 2 -3.47 3.50 12.47
C ARG A 2 -2.48 4.68 12.42
N ILE A 3 -1.63 4.72 11.40
CA ILE A 3 -0.65 5.82 11.21
C ILE A 3 -1.40 7.09 10.86
N THR A 4 -1.13 8.21 11.55
CA THR A 4 -1.75 9.51 11.28
C THR A 4 -1.18 10.15 10.01
N LEU A 5 -1.96 11.05 9.38
CA LEU A 5 -1.48 11.78 8.21
C LEU A 5 -0.25 12.64 8.52
N LYS A 6 -0.20 13.24 9.72
CA LYS A 6 0.93 14.05 10.17
C LYS A 6 2.22 13.24 10.32
N GLU A 7 2.12 12.03 10.87
CA GLU A 7 3.28 11.11 10.96
C GLU A 7 3.74 10.67 9.56
N ALA A 8 2.80 10.34 8.68
CA ALA A 8 3.10 9.95 7.31
C ALA A 8 3.82 11.06 6.54
N GLU A 9 3.32 12.29 6.66
CA GLU A 9 3.94 13.47 6.05
C GLU A 9 5.30 13.78 6.65
N LYS A 10 5.46 13.67 7.98
CA LYS A 10 6.76 13.87 8.64
C LYS A 10 7.82 12.88 8.14
N PHE A 11 7.43 11.63 7.88
CA PHE A 11 8.34 10.61 7.34
C PHE A 11 8.65 10.83 5.86
N HIS A 12 7.63 11.12 5.04
CA HIS A 12 7.76 11.16 3.58
C HIS A 12 8.19 12.54 3.04
N GLY A 13 7.95 13.60 3.82
CA GLY A 13 8.21 15.01 3.47
C GLY A 13 7.02 15.75 2.84
N HIS A 14 5.98 15.05 2.39
CA HIS A 14 4.73 15.66 1.92
C HIS A 14 3.59 14.62 1.95
N LEU A 15 2.34 15.10 1.84
CA LEU A 15 1.17 14.22 1.75
C LEU A 15 0.75 14.00 0.29
N GLY A 16 0.62 12.73 -0.10
CA GLY A 16 0.17 12.34 -1.44
C GLY A 16 -0.70 11.09 -1.43
N PRO A 17 -1.49 10.86 -2.49
CA PRO A 17 -2.46 9.77 -2.53
C PRO A 17 -1.78 8.40 -2.53
N TYR A 18 -0.62 8.25 -3.20
CA TYR A 18 0.11 6.98 -3.18
C TYR A 18 0.67 6.64 -1.80
N LEU A 19 1.18 7.61 -1.05
CA LEU A 19 1.60 7.43 0.34
C LEU A 19 0.44 6.91 1.20
N VAL A 20 -0.72 7.57 1.12
CA VAL A 20 -1.93 7.17 1.85
C VAL A 20 -2.39 5.77 1.43
N LEU A 21 -2.45 5.48 0.13
CA LEU A 21 -2.83 4.16 -0.37
C LEU A 21 -1.89 3.06 0.14
N GLY A 22 -0.61 3.36 0.33
CA GLY A 22 0.36 2.42 0.90
C GLY A 22 0.04 2.10 2.36
N ILE A 23 -0.31 3.13 3.14
CA ILE A 23 -0.75 2.97 4.53
C ILE A 23 -2.00 2.10 4.60
N LEU A 24 -3.01 2.42 3.80
CA LEU A 24 -4.29 1.71 3.78
C LEU A 24 -4.13 0.25 3.32
N ALA A 25 -3.31 0.02 2.29
CA ALA A 25 -3.02 -1.32 1.78
C ALA A 25 -2.32 -2.19 2.83
N GLY A 26 -1.31 -1.65 3.52
CA GLY A 26 -0.60 -2.36 4.56
C GLY A 26 -1.45 -2.68 5.78
N GLU A 27 -2.29 -1.73 6.23
CA GLU A 27 -3.25 -1.96 7.32
C GLU A 27 -4.26 -3.06 6.99
N LEU A 28 -4.83 -3.02 5.78
CA LEU A 28 -5.74 -4.06 5.31
C LEU A 28 -5.04 -5.42 5.29
N ALA A 29 -3.79 -5.48 4.80
CA ALA A 29 -3.04 -6.72 4.70
C ALA A 29 -2.78 -7.35 6.08
N LEU A 30 -2.31 -6.55 7.05
CA LEU A 30 -2.11 -7.01 8.43
C LEU A 30 -3.41 -7.56 9.03
N LYS A 31 -4.54 -6.85 8.84
CA LYS A 31 -5.86 -7.29 9.31
C LYS A 31 -6.28 -8.63 8.69
N LYS A 32 -6.07 -8.81 7.38
CA LYS A 32 -6.50 -10.00 6.64
C LYS A 32 -5.60 -11.22 6.89
N LEU A 33 -4.30 -11.01 7.00
CA LEU A 33 -3.32 -12.08 7.22
C LEU A 33 -3.13 -12.42 8.71
N ARG A 34 -3.78 -11.69 9.63
CA ARG A 34 -3.62 -11.82 11.09
C ARG A 34 -2.14 -11.75 11.51
N CYS A 35 -1.35 -10.94 10.81
CA CYS A 35 0.07 -10.75 11.13
C CYS A 35 0.24 -9.81 12.31
N ARG A 36 1.23 -10.10 13.16
CA ARG A 36 1.84 -9.04 13.99
C ARG A 36 2.72 -8.18 13.08
N LYS A 37 2.81 -6.88 13.39
CA LYS A 37 3.68 -5.96 12.62
C LYS A 37 5.16 -6.40 12.70
N TYR A 38 5.97 -5.94 11.75
CA TYR A 38 7.44 -5.91 11.76
C TYR A 38 8.25 -7.17 11.42
N PHE A 39 7.75 -8.39 11.59
CA PHE A 39 8.59 -9.61 11.44
C PHE A 39 8.05 -10.68 10.48
N ASP A 40 6.73 -10.85 10.36
CA ASP A 40 6.18 -12.04 9.66
C ASP A 40 5.81 -11.79 8.19
N LEU A 41 5.94 -10.55 7.73
CA LEU A 41 5.38 -10.10 6.46
C LEU A 41 6.48 -9.84 5.43
N GLU A 42 6.33 -10.44 4.26
CA GLU A 42 7.04 -10.10 3.04
C GLU A 42 6.12 -9.38 2.07
N ILE A 43 6.64 -8.35 1.40
CA ILE A 43 5.88 -7.52 0.48
C ILE A 43 6.58 -7.46 -0.86
N LYS A 44 5.86 -7.74 -1.94
CA LYS A 44 6.32 -7.52 -3.31
C LYS A 44 5.45 -6.49 -3.99
N VAL A 45 6.05 -5.39 -4.44
CA VAL A 45 5.37 -4.25 -5.05
C VAL A 45 5.69 -4.20 -6.53
N PHE A 46 4.69 -4.39 -7.39
CA PHE A 46 4.83 -4.36 -8.84
C PHE A 46 4.33 -3.04 -9.40
N GLY A 47 4.95 -2.55 -10.48
CA GLY A 47 4.43 -1.43 -11.29
C GLY A 47 4.43 -0.06 -10.61
N ALA A 48 5.13 0.08 -9.47
CA ALA A 48 5.27 1.31 -8.71
C ALA A 48 6.71 1.87 -8.79
N ASN A 49 7.30 1.86 -9.99
CA ASN A 49 8.76 2.04 -10.10
C ASN A 49 9.30 3.45 -10.07
N LYS A 50 8.45 4.43 -10.36
CA LYS A 50 8.82 5.84 -10.44
C LYS A 50 7.81 6.67 -9.66
N LYS A 51 8.22 7.89 -9.28
CA LYS A 51 7.29 8.88 -8.71
C LYS A 51 6.16 9.18 -9.72
N PRO A 52 4.93 9.47 -9.26
CA PRO A 52 4.52 9.48 -7.85
C PRO A 52 4.17 8.08 -7.29
N LYS A 53 4.10 7.04 -8.14
CA LYS A 53 3.65 5.69 -7.75
C LYS A 53 4.55 5.07 -6.67
N SER A 54 5.85 5.31 -6.73
CA SER A 54 6.81 4.75 -5.76
C SER A 54 6.59 5.21 -4.32
N CYS A 55 5.92 6.35 -4.08
CA CYS A 55 5.55 6.81 -2.73
C CYS A 55 4.63 5.82 -2.00
N LEU A 56 3.98 4.90 -2.74
CA LEU A 56 3.24 3.76 -2.20
C LEU A 56 4.09 2.92 -1.25
N ILE A 57 5.36 2.75 -1.59
CA ILE A 57 6.29 1.89 -0.86
C ILE A 57 6.55 2.46 0.53
N ASP A 58 6.71 3.78 0.66
CA ASP A 58 6.89 4.44 1.97
C ASP A 58 5.67 4.25 2.88
N GLY A 59 4.46 4.34 2.32
CA GLY A 59 3.23 4.05 3.07
C GLY A 59 3.13 2.60 3.53
N LEU A 60 3.57 1.65 2.69
CA LEU A 60 3.67 0.24 3.06
C LEU A 60 4.69 0.04 4.18
N GLN A 61 5.85 0.70 4.14
CA GLN A 61 6.85 0.62 5.19
C GLN A 61 6.30 1.12 6.54
N LEU A 62 5.66 2.30 6.55
CA LEU A 62 5.06 2.89 7.74
C LEU A 62 3.95 2.02 8.37
N SER A 63 3.08 1.46 7.54
CA SER A 63 1.91 0.72 8.04
C SER A 63 2.25 -0.70 8.51
N THR A 64 3.17 -1.37 7.81
CA THR A 64 3.47 -2.80 8.03
C THR A 64 4.72 -3.06 8.86
N GLY A 65 5.69 -2.15 8.79
CA GLY A 65 7.02 -2.37 9.35
C GLY A 65 7.92 -3.29 8.54
N ALA A 66 7.49 -3.73 7.35
CA ALA A 66 8.37 -4.30 6.34
C ALA A 66 9.14 -3.16 5.65
N THR A 67 10.46 -3.27 5.55
CA THR A 67 11.32 -2.16 5.12
C THR A 67 12.42 -2.64 4.20
N TYR A 68 13.00 -1.73 3.41
CA TYR A 68 14.18 -2.06 2.61
C TYR A 68 15.35 -2.52 3.47
N GLY A 69 15.60 -1.85 4.61
CA GLY A 69 16.69 -2.23 5.52
C GLY A 69 16.53 -3.63 6.14
N LYS A 70 15.29 -4.09 6.34
CA LYS A 70 15.00 -5.46 6.79
C LYS A 70 14.99 -6.49 5.65
N GLY A 71 15.09 -6.05 4.39
CA GLY A 71 15.07 -6.92 3.22
C GLY A 71 13.73 -7.62 2.96
N ASN A 72 12.63 -7.20 3.59
CA ASN A 72 11.32 -7.86 3.47
C ASN A 72 10.29 -7.04 2.68
N ILE A 73 10.74 -6.03 1.94
CA ILE A 73 9.98 -5.38 0.86
C ILE A 73 10.81 -5.35 -0.43
N GLU A 74 10.21 -5.78 -1.53
CA GLU A 74 10.84 -5.85 -2.83
C GLU A 74 10.02 -5.06 -3.85
N LYS A 75 10.72 -4.40 -4.77
CA LYS A 75 10.14 -3.59 -5.83
C LYS A 75 10.42 -4.25 -7.18
N LEU A 76 9.35 -4.51 -7.93
CA LEU A 76 9.38 -5.31 -9.15
C LEU A 76 8.77 -4.56 -10.34
N ASN A 77 9.26 -4.88 -11.53
CA ASN A 77 8.66 -4.42 -12.77
C ASN A 77 7.27 -5.02 -12.98
N GLY A 78 6.36 -4.23 -13.55
CA GLY A 78 5.02 -4.68 -13.86
C GLY A 78 4.21 -3.62 -14.59
N PRO A 79 3.24 -4.02 -15.44
CA PRO A 79 2.44 -3.09 -16.21
C PRO A 79 1.41 -2.33 -15.35
N VAL A 80 1.04 -2.89 -14.20
CA VAL A 80 0.04 -2.35 -13.29
C VAL A 80 0.52 -2.41 -11.84
N ILE A 81 -0.04 -1.53 -11.00
CA ILE A 81 0.21 -1.58 -9.57
C ILE A 81 -0.49 -2.80 -8.97
N LYS A 82 0.32 -3.66 -8.36
CA LYS A 82 -0.12 -4.85 -7.60
C LYS A 82 0.80 -4.97 -6.40
N VAL A 83 0.23 -5.25 -5.23
CA VAL A 83 1.00 -5.53 -4.02
C VAL A 83 0.67 -6.95 -3.56
N GLU A 84 1.69 -7.77 -3.45
CA GLU A 84 1.57 -9.10 -2.87
C GLU A 84 2.08 -9.06 -1.44
N PHE A 85 1.29 -9.64 -0.55
CA PHE A 85 1.61 -9.76 0.86
C PHE A 85 1.66 -11.24 1.21
N TYR A 86 2.76 -11.67 1.82
CA TYR A 86 2.96 -13.04 2.25
C TYR A 86 3.27 -13.08 3.75
N ASN A 87 2.43 -13.80 4.49
CA ASN A 87 2.69 -14.13 5.89
C ASN A 87 3.52 -15.42 5.93
N ARG A 88 4.78 -15.32 6.37
CA ARG A 88 5.70 -16.46 6.49
C ARG A 88 5.23 -17.50 7.50
N THR A 89 4.72 -17.05 8.65
CA THR A 89 4.32 -17.90 9.77
C THR A 89 3.14 -18.79 9.44
N TYR A 90 2.09 -18.23 8.83
CA TYR A 90 0.89 -18.99 8.45
C TYR A 90 0.87 -19.43 6.98
N ARG A 91 1.94 -19.13 6.23
CA ARG A 91 2.07 -19.40 4.79
C ARG A 91 0.87 -18.93 3.97
N LYS A 92 0.29 -17.78 4.34
CA LYS A 92 -0.87 -17.19 3.66
C LYS A 92 -0.44 -16.05 2.75
N LYS A 93 -0.98 -16.04 1.54
CA LYS A 93 -0.74 -14.99 0.56
C LYS A 93 -2.04 -14.29 0.18
N ILE A 94 -1.98 -12.96 0.11
CA ILE A 94 -3.03 -12.15 -0.50
C ILE A 94 -2.41 -11.22 -1.52
N ILE A 95 -3.20 -10.87 -2.53
CA ILE A 95 -2.83 -9.94 -3.57
C ILE A 95 -3.83 -8.80 -3.55
N LEU A 96 -3.31 -7.58 -3.58
CA LEU A 96 -4.06 -6.35 -3.60
C LEU A 96 -3.82 -5.61 -4.92
N LYS A 97 -4.90 -5.25 -5.60
CA LYS A 97 -4.90 -4.39 -6.80
C LYS A 97 -5.82 -3.19 -6.57
N PHE A 98 -5.50 -2.07 -7.21
CA PHE A 98 -6.38 -0.89 -7.16
C PHE A 98 -7.63 -1.13 -7.98
N LYS A 99 -8.79 -0.68 -7.48
CA LYS A 99 -10.02 -0.64 -8.27
C LYS A 99 -9.91 0.37 -9.41
N GLN A 100 -10.63 0.10 -10.49
CA GLN A 100 -10.65 0.98 -11.67
C GLN A 100 -11.11 2.40 -11.32
N SER A 101 -12.13 2.52 -10.48
CA SER A 101 -12.64 3.80 -9.97
C SER A 101 -11.58 4.62 -9.21
N LEU A 102 -10.67 3.96 -8.49
CA LEU A 102 -9.54 4.61 -7.83
C LEU A 102 -8.50 5.07 -8.86
N ILE A 103 -8.18 4.25 -9.85
CA ILE A 103 -7.24 4.60 -10.92
C ILE A 103 -7.72 5.84 -11.68
N GLU A 104 -9.02 5.94 -11.96
CA GLU A 104 -9.62 7.09 -12.62
C GLU A 104 -9.53 8.37 -11.77
N LYS A 105 -9.78 8.28 -10.45
CA LYS A 105 -9.57 9.41 -9.53
C LYS A 105 -8.12 9.89 -9.53
N LEU A 106 -7.15 8.97 -9.53
CA LEU A 106 -5.72 9.29 -9.56
C LEU A 106 -5.31 9.99 -10.88
N LYS A 107 -5.87 9.57 -12.02
CA LYS A 107 -5.61 10.19 -13.33
C LYS A 107 -6.11 11.63 -13.46
N ARG A 108 -7.10 12.03 -12.65
CA ARG A 108 -7.71 13.37 -12.70
C ARG A 108 -6.92 14.43 -11.92
N ILE A 109 -5.90 14.03 -11.16
CA ILE A 109 -5.06 14.95 -10.40
C ILE A 109 -4.22 15.79 -11.36
N LYS A 110 -4.27 17.12 -11.21
CA LYS A 110 -3.47 18.04 -12.03
C LYS A 110 -2.53 18.89 -11.18
N THR A 111 -2.89 19.16 -9.94
CA THR A 111 -2.14 20.07 -9.05
C THR A 111 -1.71 19.38 -7.75
N HIS A 112 -0.74 19.99 -7.06
CA HIS A 112 -0.36 19.57 -5.70
C HIS A 112 -1.55 19.63 -4.73
N ARG A 113 -2.40 20.65 -4.85
CA ARG A 113 -3.61 20.80 -4.04
C ARG A 113 -4.60 19.65 -4.26
N ASP A 114 -4.83 19.25 -5.51
CA ASP A 114 -5.70 18.11 -5.83
C ASP A 114 -5.16 16.81 -5.23
N SER A 115 -3.84 16.63 -5.30
CA SER A 115 -3.13 15.48 -4.73
C SER A 115 -3.36 15.37 -3.23
N GLU A 116 -3.17 16.47 -2.50
CA GLU A 116 -3.34 16.52 -1.05
C GLU A 116 -4.81 16.34 -0.63
N LEU A 117 -5.75 16.98 -1.33
CA LEU A 117 -7.19 16.82 -1.08
C LEU A 117 -7.64 15.38 -1.29
N LEU A 118 -7.19 14.74 -2.38
CA LEU A 118 -7.50 13.33 -2.62
C LEU A 118 -6.89 12.45 -1.54
N ALA A 119 -5.64 12.69 -1.14
CA ALA A 119 -4.98 11.92 -0.07
C ALA A 119 -5.79 11.96 1.24
N LYS A 120 -6.24 13.16 1.66
CA LYS A 120 -7.09 13.32 2.86
C LYS A 120 -8.43 12.58 2.73
N ARG A 121 -9.04 12.58 1.55
CA ARG A 121 -10.29 11.85 1.29
C ARG A 121 -10.09 10.34 1.33
N LEU A 122 -9.04 9.83 0.68
CA LEU A 122 -8.71 8.41 0.64
C LEU A 122 -8.48 7.85 2.03
N TYR A 123 -7.83 8.61 2.91
CA TYR A 123 -7.56 8.18 4.28
C TYR A 123 -8.82 7.87 5.10
N LYS A 124 -9.96 8.49 4.76
CA LYS A 124 -11.27 8.28 5.38
C LYS A 124 -12.14 7.26 4.62
N THR A 125 -11.65 6.72 3.51
CA THR A 125 -12.43 5.83 2.64
C THR A 125 -12.28 4.38 3.08
N GLU A 126 -13.36 3.60 2.96
CA GLU A 126 -13.36 2.17 3.27
C GLU A 126 -12.49 1.36 2.30
N TYR A 127 -11.84 0.32 2.81
CA TYR A 127 -10.87 -0.46 2.03
C TYR A 127 -11.47 -1.15 0.80
N ASN A 128 -12.72 -1.61 0.92
CA ASN A 128 -13.45 -2.31 -0.16
C ASN A 128 -13.76 -1.38 -1.35
N GLU A 129 -13.79 -0.07 -1.17
CA GLU A 129 -13.98 0.90 -2.26
C GLU A 129 -12.68 1.15 -3.04
N LEU A 130 -11.52 0.89 -2.41
CA LEU A 130 -10.20 1.20 -2.96
C LEU A 130 -9.55 0.00 -3.63
N PHE A 131 -9.75 -1.18 -3.05
CA PHE A 131 -8.94 -2.35 -3.36
C PHE A 131 -9.76 -3.57 -3.76
N ASN A 132 -9.24 -4.31 -4.74
CA ASN A 132 -9.62 -5.68 -5.01
C ASN A 132 -8.62 -6.59 -4.30
N LEU A 133 -9.13 -7.50 -3.47
CA LEU A 133 -8.33 -8.46 -2.73
C LEU A 133 -8.61 -9.87 -3.23
N THR A 134 -7.57 -10.59 -3.61
CA THR A 134 -7.66 -12.00 -3.99
C THR A 134 -6.76 -12.83 -3.08
N PRO A 135 -7.29 -13.85 -2.39
CA PRO A 135 -6.44 -14.87 -1.77
C PRO A 135 -5.65 -15.55 -2.89
N ASN A 136 -4.38 -15.86 -2.63
CA ASN A 136 -3.63 -16.75 -3.50
C ASN A 136 -3.39 -18.04 -2.72
N THR A 137 -4.27 -19.02 -2.92
CA THR A 137 -4.00 -20.42 -2.58
C THR A 137 -3.14 -20.98 -3.69
N TYR A 138 -1.81 -20.99 -3.50
CA TYR A 138 -1.02 -21.97 -4.21
C TYR A 138 -1.48 -23.33 -3.69
N ASN A 139 -2.19 -24.09 -4.53
CA ASN A 139 -2.12 -25.53 -4.41
C ASN A 139 -0.65 -25.88 -4.60
N SER A 140 -0.11 -26.54 -3.59
CA SER A 140 1.21 -27.17 -3.52
C SER A 140 1.70 -27.71 -4.85
#